data_AF-A0A1L5KGC7-F1
#
_entry.id   AF-A0A1L5KGC7-F1
#
_cell.length_a   1.000
_cell.length_b   1.000
_cell.length_c   1.000
_cell.angle_alpha   90.00
_cell.angle_beta   90.00
_cell.angle_gamma   90.00
#
_symmetry.space_group_name_H-M   'P 1'
#
loop_
_entity.id
_entity.type
_entity.pdbx_description
1 polymer ?
#
loop_
_entity_poly.entity_id
_entity_poly.type
_entity_poly.pdbx_seq_one_letter_code
_entity_poly.pdbx_strand_id
1 'polypeptide(L)'
;MGAIIAFIQFTNALEYMIFNPLFVYMAPTFQVPVSWAGYVSGIYTLASVISGIGAWRLVGKLNPRKFLLVNMALLGALTLMVLATQHFILLLILRFLAGLLGGMTMGVASSLLINAADQEHRARLLATVISAFSLVSIIGMPGMLFLCERFGWQTAPALIGVLCLLAL
;
A
#
# COMPACT_ATOMS: atom_id res chain seq x y z
N MET A 1 -9.32 -14.87 10.46
CA MET A 1 -8.30 -13.82 10.69
C MET A 1 -7.24 -13.78 9.59
N GLY A 2 -6.69 -14.93 9.18
CA GLY A 2 -5.69 -14.99 8.10
C GLY A 2 -6.11 -14.36 6.77
N ALA A 3 -7.34 -14.64 6.30
CA ALA A 3 -7.84 -14.09 5.03
C ALA A 3 -7.94 -12.54 5.03
N ILE A 4 -8.41 -11.94 6.13
CA ILE A 4 -8.50 -10.47 6.27
C ILE A 4 -7.11 -9.84 6.23
N ILE A 5 -6.15 -10.44 6.93
CA ILE A 5 -4.78 -9.93 6.95
C ILE A 5 -4.10 -10.12 5.59
N ALA A 6 -4.35 -11.24 4.91
CA ALA A 6 -3.88 -11.45 3.55
C ALA A 6 -4.47 -10.42 2.57
N PHE A 7 -5.75 -10.07 2.72
CA PHE A 7 -6.40 -9.03 1.91
C PHE A 7 -5.81 -7.64 2.18
N ILE A 8 -5.62 -7.28 3.45
CA ILE A 8 -4.95 -6.02 3.84
C ILE A 8 -3.55 -5.95 3.22
N GLN A 9 -2.77 -7.03 3.31
CA GLN A 9 -1.42 -7.08 2.76
C GLN A 9 -1.42 -7.06 1.24
N PHE A 10 -2.38 -7.70 0.59
CA PHE A 10 -2.57 -7.63 -0.85
C PHE A 10 -2.83 -6.19 -1.29
N THR A 11 -3.79 -5.50 -0.67
CA THR A 11 -4.12 -4.10 -1.02
C THR A 11 -2.95 -3.16 -0.75
N ASN A 12 -2.29 -3.29 0.40
CA ASN A 12 -1.11 -2.50 0.74
C ASN A 12 0.07 -2.74 -0.22
N ALA A 13 0.31 -3.99 -0.60
CA ALA A 13 1.34 -4.33 -1.58
C ALA A 13 0.99 -3.82 -2.98
N LEU A 14 -0.27 -3.94 -3.40
CA LEU A 14 -0.75 -3.41 -4.67
C LEU A 14 -0.59 -1.88 -4.74
N GLU A 15 -0.98 -1.17 -3.67
CA GLU A 15 -0.78 0.28 -3.53
C GLU A 15 0.69 0.64 -3.73
N TYR A 16 1.58 0.01 -2.98
CA TYR A 16 3.00 0.28 -3.07
C TYR A 16 3.57 0.01 -4.47
N MET A 17 3.29 -1.17 -5.03
CA MET A 17 3.97 -1.67 -6.23
C MET A 17 3.46 -1.02 -7.51
N ILE A 18 2.18 -0.62 -7.57
CA ILE A 18 1.58 -0.16 -8.83
C ILE A 18 2.12 1.21 -9.26
N PHE A 19 2.49 2.09 -8.33
CA PHE A 19 2.81 3.49 -8.67
C PHE A 19 4.04 3.62 -9.57
N ASN A 20 4.98 2.67 -9.52
CA ASN A 20 6.16 2.69 -10.37
C ASN A 20 5.81 2.50 -11.86
N PRO A 21 5.21 1.36 -12.30
CA PRO A 21 4.79 1.20 -13.69
C PRO A 21 3.64 2.14 -14.08
N LEU A 22 2.75 2.49 -13.15
CA LEU A 22 1.66 3.45 -13.40
C LEU A 22 2.19 4.85 -13.75
N PHE A 23 3.38 5.22 -13.27
CA PHE A 23 3.91 6.57 -13.45
C PHE A 23 4.10 6.93 -14.92
N VAL A 24 4.30 5.95 -15.81
CA VAL A 24 4.35 6.18 -17.26
C VAL A 24 3.08 6.89 -17.76
N TYR A 25 1.91 6.55 -17.20
CA TYR A 25 0.63 7.17 -17.53
C TYR A 25 0.38 8.48 -16.78
N MET A 26 1.01 8.66 -15.61
CA MET A 26 0.87 9.87 -14.78
C MET A 26 1.79 11.01 -15.24
N ALA A 27 2.99 10.69 -15.74
CA ALA A 27 4.03 11.64 -16.12
C ALA A 27 3.54 12.79 -17.02
N PRO A 28 2.70 12.56 -18.04
CA PRO A 28 2.13 13.65 -18.86
C PRO A 28 1.26 14.63 -18.05
N THR A 29 0.47 14.13 -17.09
CA THR A 29 -0.39 14.98 -16.25
C THR A 29 0.40 15.87 -15.31
N PHE A 30 1.54 15.39 -14.81
CA PHE A 30 2.41 16.13 -13.91
C PHE A 30 3.48 16.97 -14.63
N GLN A 31 3.55 16.89 -15.96
CA GLN A 31 4.56 17.57 -16.80
C GLN A 31 6.01 17.27 -16.36
N VAL A 32 6.27 16.03 -15.95
CA VAL A 32 7.59 15.57 -15.49
C VAL A 32 8.04 14.35 -16.30
N PRO A 33 9.36 14.12 -16.44
CA PRO A 33 9.86 12.95 -17.17
C PRO A 33 9.56 11.66 -16.40
N VAL A 34 9.34 10.56 -17.13
CA VAL A 34 9.07 9.23 -16.57
C VAL A 34 10.21 8.73 -15.66
N SER A 35 11.44 9.21 -15.86
CA SER A 35 12.59 8.91 -14.99
C SER A 35 12.38 9.30 -13.54
N TRP A 36 11.40 10.16 -13.24
CA TRP A 36 11.05 10.56 -11.88
C TRP A 36 10.18 9.55 -11.12
N ALA A 37 9.75 8.46 -11.76
CA ALA A 37 9.05 7.34 -11.10
C ALA A 37 9.81 6.80 -9.88
N GLY A 38 11.14 6.86 -9.92
CA GLY A 38 12.02 6.47 -8.83
C GLY A 38 11.83 7.33 -7.58
N TYR A 39 11.56 8.63 -7.71
CA TYR A 39 11.29 9.51 -6.56
C TYR A 39 9.97 9.15 -5.88
N VAL A 40 8.92 8.85 -6.66
CA VAL A 40 7.60 8.45 -6.16
C VAL A 40 7.67 7.16 -5.36
N SER A 41 8.41 6.17 -5.87
CA SER A 41 8.59 4.89 -5.19
C SER A 41 9.55 4.99 -4.01
N GLY A 42 10.65 5.73 -4.19
CA GLY A 42 11.69 5.91 -3.19
C GLY A 42 11.21 6.65 -1.94
N ILE A 43 10.43 7.72 -2.09
CA ILE A 43 9.91 8.49 -0.95
C ILE A 43 8.93 7.65 -0.11
N TYR A 44 8.12 6.81 -0.76
CA TYR A 44 7.22 5.87 -0.09
C TYR A 44 8.01 4.81 0.69
N THR A 45 9.02 4.20 0.07
CA THR A 45 9.85 3.19 0.73
C THR A 45 10.61 3.79 1.92
N LEU A 46 11.17 4.98 1.76
CA LEU A 46 11.85 5.70 2.83
C LEU A 46 10.90 5.97 4.01
N ALA A 47 9.69 6.47 3.73
CA ALA A 47 8.66 6.66 4.74
C ALA A 47 8.27 5.33 5.43
N SER A 48 8.11 4.26 4.65
CA SER A 48 7.78 2.93 5.17
C SER A 48 8.86 2.39 6.11
N VAL A 49 10.14 2.64 5.81
CA VAL A 49 11.27 2.25 6.68
C VAL A 49 11.25 3.06 7.98
N ILE A 50 11.09 4.39 7.90
CA ILE A 50 11.01 5.26 9.07
C ILE A 50 9.86 4.82 9.97
N SER A 51 8.69 4.55 9.39
CA SER A 51 7.52 4.16 10.13
C SER A 51 7.63 2.74 10.69
N GLY A 52 8.26 1.80 9.97
CA GLY A 52 8.57 0.45 10.46
C GLY A 52 9.46 0.45 11.70
N ILE A 53 10.51 1.29 11.73
CA ILE A 53 11.39 1.44 12.90
C ILE A 53 10.63 2.10 14.07
N GLY A 54 9.81 3.11 13.78
CA GLY A 54 9.04 3.86 14.79
C GLY A 54 7.78 3.14 15.31
N ALA A 55 7.25 2.19 14.55
CA ALA A 55 5.95 1.55 14.80
C ALA A 55 5.90 0.85 16.16
N TRP A 56 7.02 0.24 16.60
CA TRP A 56 7.07 -0.50 17.85
C TRP A 56 6.70 0.37 19.08
N ARG A 57 7.07 1.66 19.07
CA ARG A 57 6.71 2.60 20.15
C ARG A 57 5.25 3.03 20.14
N LEU A 58 4.64 3.16 18.96
CA LEU A 58 3.26 3.64 18.79
C LEU A 58 2.22 2.53 19.00
N VAL A 59 2.56 1.31 18.61
CA VAL A 59 1.61 0.17 18.58
C VAL A 59 1.48 -0.49 19.96
N GLY A 60 2.50 -0.40 20.82
CA GLY A 60 2.53 -1.09 22.11
C GLY A 60 1.38 -0.77 23.09
N LYS A 61 0.58 0.28 22.83
CA LYS A 61 -0.57 0.68 23.67
C LYS A 61 -1.94 0.59 22.98
N LEU A 62 -1.98 0.29 21.68
CA LEU A 62 -3.21 0.33 20.88
C LEU A 62 -3.70 -1.07 20.51
N ASN A 63 -5.01 -1.23 20.36
CA ASN A 63 -5.59 -2.48 19.89
C ASN A 63 -5.19 -2.69 18.41
N PRO A 64 -4.40 -3.72 18.07
CA PRO A 64 -3.81 -3.87 16.75
C PRO A 64 -4.84 -3.99 15.63
N ARG A 65 -6.03 -4.56 15.91
CA ARG A 65 -7.12 -4.63 14.91
C ARG A 65 -7.65 -3.24 14.56
N LYS A 66 -7.98 -2.42 15.57
CA LYS A 66 -8.46 -1.05 15.35
C LYS A 66 -7.40 -0.20 14.65
N PHE A 67 -6.13 -0.41 15.01
CA PHE A 67 -5.01 0.28 14.37
C PHE A 67 -4.91 -0.04 12.88
N LEU A 68 -5.01 -1.31 12.49
CA LEU A 68 -4.98 -1.73 11.08
C LEU A 68 -6.14 -1.13 10.28
N LEU A 69 -7.35 -1.15 10.83
CA LEU A 69 -8.53 -0.55 10.19
C LEU A 69 -8.35 0.95 9.95
N VAL A 70 -7.90 1.69 10.96
CA VAL A 70 -7.63 3.14 10.82
C VAL A 70 -6.54 3.42 9.79
N ASN A 71 -5.46 2.62 9.75
CA ASN A 71 -4.41 2.78 8.74
C ASN A 71 -4.93 2.49 7.33
N MET A 72 -5.78 1.48 7.14
CA MET A 72 -6.39 1.20 5.83
C MET A 72 -7.34 2.32 5.39
N ALA A 73 -8.17 2.85 6.29
CA ALA A 73 -9.01 4.01 5.98
C ALA A 73 -8.18 5.23 5.54
N LEU A 74 -7.12 5.54 6.31
CA LEU A 74 -6.24 6.66 6.01
C LEU A 74 -5.44 6.44 4.72
N LEU A 75 -4.95 5.22 4.47
CA LEU A 75 -4.26 4.87 3.24
C LEU A 75 -5.19 5.06 2.04
N GLY A 76 -6.41 4.52 2.11
CA GLY A 76 -7.42 4.71 1.07
C GLY A 76 -7.74 6.17 0.83
N ALA A 77 -7.91 6.98 1.88
CA ALA A 77 -8.16 8.41 1.76
C ALA A 77 -7.00 9.16 1.09
N LEU A 78 -5.75 8.88 1.48
CA LEU A 78 -4.57 9.48 0.85
C LEU A 78 -4.43 9.07 -0.61
N THR A 79 -4.65 7.80 -0.93
CA THR A 79 -4.61 7.30 -2.31
C THR A 79 -5.71 7.94 -3.16
N LEU A 80 -6.90 8.19 -2.61
CA LEU A 80 -7.96 8.93 -3.32
C LEU A 80 -7.62 10.42 -3.50
N MET A 81 -6.93 11.05 -2.54
CA MET A 81 -6.46 12.44 -2.69
C MET A 81 -5.48 12.62 -3.85
N VAL A 82 -4.80 11.56 -4.29
CA VAL A 82 -3.94 11.59 -5.49
C VAL A 82 -4.74 11.97 -6.74
N LEU A 83 -6.03 11.60 -6.81
CA LEU A 83 -6.92 11.92 -7.94
C LEU A 83 -7.13 13.43 -8.12
N ALA A 84 -7.09 14.18 -7.02
CA ALA A 84 -7.27 15.63 -7.03
C ALA A 84 -5.95 16.40 -7.24
N THR A 85 -4.83 15.70 -7.39
CA THR A 85 -3.50 16.30 -7.39
C THR A 85 -2.95 16.43 -8.82
N GLN A 86 -2.52 17.65 -9.19
CA GLN A 86 -1.85 17.93 -10.47
C GLN A 86 -0.40 18.43 -10.29
N HIS A 87 0.08 18.51 -9.04
CA HIS A 87 1.44 18.93 -8.73
C HIS A 87 2.30 17.77 -8.26
N PHE A 88 3.49 17.61 -8.85
CA PHE A 88 4.39 16.51 -8.53
C PHE A 88 4.86 16.52 -7.08
N ILE A 89 5.13 17.70 -6.50
CA ILE A 89 5.54 17.81 -5.09
C ILE A 89 4.42 17.34 -4.16
N LEU A 90 3.17 17.70 -4.45
CA LEU A 90 2.02 17.27 -3.67
C LEU A 90 1.83 15.75 -3.77
N LEU A 91 2.04 15.17 -4.96
CA LEU A 91 2.08 13.72 -5.14
C LEU A 91 3.16 13.07 -4.24
N LEU A 92 4.37 13.62 -4.20
CA LEU A 92 5.42 13.08 -3.33
C LEU A 92 5.07 13.16 -1.84
N ILE A 93 4.43 14.25 -1.40
CA ILE A 93 3.96 14.40 -0.01
C ILE A 93 2.89 13.34 0.31
N LEU A 94 1.91 13.15 -0.57
CA LEU A 94 0.88 12.13 -0.41
C LEU A 94 1.49 10.72 -0.35
N ARG A 95 2.47 10.44 -1.21
CA ARG A 95 3.20 9.16 -1.23
C ARG A 95 4.07 8.95 0.00
N PHE A 96 4.68 10.00 0.53
CA PHE A 96 5.38 9.95 1.82
C PHE A 96 4.42 9.56 2.95
N LEU A 97 3.27 10.24 3.04
CA LEU A 97 2.26 9.93 4.07
C LEU A 97 1.69 8.51 3.90
N ALA A 98 1.40 8.09 2.66
CA ALA A 98 0.94 6.74 2.36
C ALA A 98 1.99 5.69 2.78
N GLY A 99 3.28 5.96 2.55
CA GLY A 99 4.38 5.09 2.95
C GLY A 99 4.48 4.94 4.47
N LEU A 100 4.25 6.02 5.23
CA LEU A 100 4.19 5.92 6.69
C LEU A 100 3.14 4.90 7.14
N LEU A 101 1.92 4.99 6.59
CA LEU A 101 0.81 4.09 6.92
C LEU A 101 1.04 2.67 6.42
N GLY A 102 1.57 2.52 5.20
CA GLY A 102 1.83 1.22 4.59
C GLY A 102 2.89 0.41 5.33
N GLY A 103 3.98 1.06 5.76
CA GLY A 103 5.03 0.44 6.59
C GLY A 103 4.50 -0.01 7.95
N MET A 104 3.72 0.83 8.64
CA MET A 104 3.09 0.47 9.91
C MET A 104 2.10 -0.69 9.75
N THR A 105 1.28 -0.66 8.70
CA THR A 105 0.32 -1.73 8.41
C THR A 105 1.05 -3.06 8.22
N MET A 106 2.09 -3.09 7.39
CA MET A 106 2.82 -4.32 7.10
C MET A 106 3.45 -4.93 8.36
N GLY A 107 4.05 -4.10 9.22
CA GLY A 107 4.64 -4.54 10.48
C GLY A 107 3.60 -5.06 11.49
N VAL A 108 2.52 -4.31 11.72
CA VAL A 108 1.47 -4.68 12.69
C VAL A 108 0.69 -5.91 12.22
N ALA A 109 0.35 -5.98 10.93
CA ALA A 109 -0.37 -7.12 10.35
C ALA A 109 0.44 -8.42 10.49
N SER A 110 1.75 -8.37 10.18
CA SER A 110 2.64 -9.52 10.29
C SER A 110 2.83 -9.95 11.75
N SER A 111 3.02 -8.98 12.66
CA SER A 111 3.12 -9.25 14.11
C SER A 111 1.84 -9.86 14.68
N LEU A 112 0.67 -9.34 14.29
CA LEU A 112 -0.62 -9.87 14.72
C LEU A 112 -0.84 -11.32 14.24
N LEU A 113 -0.43 -11.63 13.00
CA LEU A 113 -0.45 -13.00 12.48
C LEU A 113 0.48 -13.95 13.24
N ILE A 114 1.73 -13.54 13.47
CA ILE A 114 2.72 -14.36 14.16
C ILE A 114 2.32 -14.63 15.62
N ASN A 115 1.84 -13.60 16.32
CA ASN A 115 1.45 -13.70 17.72
C ASN A 115 0.19 -14.53 17.94
N ALA A 116 -0.70 -14.58 16.95
CA ALA A 116 -1.91 -15.41 17.00
C ALA A 116 -1.68 -16.87 16.61
N ALA A 117 -0.45 -17.25 16.23
CA ALA A 117 -0.14 -18.54 15.64
C ALA A 117 0.76 -19.40 16.53
N ASP A 118 0.43 -20.69 16.60
CA ASP A 118 1.29 -21.72 17.18
C ASP A 118 2.61 -21.82 16.41
N GLN A 119 3.69 -22.18 17.10
CA GLN A 119 5.05 -22.18 16.52
C GLN A 119 5.13 -22.94 15.18
N GLU A 120 4.43 -24.07 15.05
CA GLU A 120 4.36 -24.87 13.82
C GLU A 120 3.71 -24.14 12.64
N HIS A 121 2.74 -23.26 12.89
CA HIS A 121 1.92 -22.63 11.85
C HIS A 121 2.43 -21.24 11.43
N ARG A 122 3.40 -20.67 12.15
CA ARG A 122 3.97 -19.33 11.86
C ARG A 122 4.56 -19.23 10.47
N ALA A 123 5.32 -20.23 10.04
CA ALA A 123 5.92 -20.27 8.71
C ALA A 123 4.85 -20.27 7.60
N ARG A 124 3.76 -21.03 7.79
CA ARG A 124 2.64 -21.09 6.83
C ARG A 124 1.89 -19.76 6.72
N LEU A 125 1.71 -19.06 7.83
CA LEU A 125 1.03 -17.75 7.82
C LEU A 125 1.91 -16.66 7.20
N LEU A 126 3.21 -16.67 7.47
CA LEU A 126 4.15 -15.80 6.78
C LEU A 126 4.20 -16.08 5.28
N ALA A 127 4.21 -17.36 4.87
CA ALA A 127 4.10 -17.75 3.47
C ALA A 127 2.82 -17.21 2.82
N THR A 128 1.70 -17.18 3.57
CA THR A 128 0.44 -16.58 3.08
C THR A 128 0.59 -15.09 2.82
N VAL A 129 1.25 -14.34 3.71
CA VAL A 129 1.52 -12.90 3.51
C VAL A 129 2.43 -12.68 2.30
N ILE A 130 3.50 -13.46 2.17
CA ILE A 130 4.44 -13.37 1.04
C ILE A 130 3.72 -13.72 -0.27
N SER A 131 2.83 -14.71 -0.26
CA SER A 131 2.06 -15.09 -1.45
C SER A 131 1.15 -13.98 -1.98
N ALA A 132 0.75 -13.02 -1.13
CA ALA A 132 0.00 -11.85 -1.56
C ALA A 132 0.81 -10.99 -2.55
N PHE A 133 2.12 -10.81 -2.35
CA PHE A 133 3.00 -10.09 -3.27
C PHE A 133 3.12 -10.80 -4.63
N SER A 134 3.14 -12.13 -4.62
CA SER A 134 3.10 -12.92 -5.86
C SER A 134 1.78 -12.71 -6.60
N LEU A 135 0.64 -12.76 -5.89
CA LEU A 135 -0.68 -12.49 -6.48
C LEU A 135 -0.79 -11.07 -7.04
N VAL A 136 -0.25 -10.06 -6.34
CA VAL A 136 -0.16 -8.69 -6.83
C VAL A 136 0.65 -8.65 -8.12
N SER A 137 1.78 -9.36 -8.19
CA SER A 137 2.64 -9.33 -9.37
C SER A 137 2.03 -10.03 -10.59
N ILE A 138 1.30 -11.12 -10.38
CA ILE A 138 0.71 -11.94 -11.46
C ILE A 138 -0.63 -11.35 -11.95
N ILE A 139 -1.49 -10.92 -11.03
CA ILE A 139 -2.88 -10.53 -11.35
C ILE A 139 -3.10 -9.05 -11.07
N GLY A 140 -2.67 -8.57 -9.90
CA GLY A 140 -2.96 -7.21 -9.44
C GLY A 140 -2.41 -6.13 -10.37
N MET A 141 -1.10 -6.11 -10.59
CA MET A 141 -0.45 -5.10 -11.42
C MET A 141 -0.88 -5.16 -12.89
N PRO A 142 -0.85 -6.32 -13.59
CA PRO A 142 -1.26 -6.38 -14.98
C PRO A 142 -2.73 -6.00 -15.17
N GLY A 143 -3.63 -6.47 -14.29
CA GLY A 143 -5.04 -6.11 -14.35
C GLY A 143 -5.27 -4.61 -14.13
N MET A 144 -4.53 -4.01 -13.19
CA MET A 144 -4.65 -2.59 -12.90
C MET A 144 -4.10 -1.72 -14.04
N LEU A 145 -2.95 -2.10 -14.63
CA LEU A 145 -2.37 -1.41 -15.79
C LEU A 145 -3.27 -1.51 -17.02
N PHE A 146 -3.88 -2.66 -17.28
CA PHE A 146 -4.84 -2.85 -18.37
C PHE A 146 -6.06 -1.92 -18.24
N LEU A 147 -6.56 -1.74 -17.02
CA LEU A 147 -7.64 -0.78 -16.75
C LEU A 147 -7.16 0.66 -16.94
N CYS A 148 -5.94 0.99 -16.53
CA CYS A 148 -5.36 2.32 -16.70
C CYS A 148 -5.15 2.70 -18.17
N GLU A 149 -4.77 1.73 -19.00
CA GLU A 149 -4.61 1.93 -20.44
C GLU A 149 -5.94 2.29 -21.12
N ARG A 150 -7.06 1.72 -20.65
CA ARG A 150 -8.39 1.94 -21.24
C ARG A 150 -9.14 3.15 -20.68
N PHE A 151 -9.03 3.38 -19.38
CA PHE A 151 -9.85 4.33 -18.64
C PHE A 151 -9.05 5.49 -18.02
N GLY A 152 -7.72 5.49 -18.20
CA GLY A 152 -6.82 6.50 -17.63
C GLY A 152 -6.22 6.08 -16.28
N TRP A 153 -5.11 6.72 -15.92
CA TRP A 153 -4.33 6.41 -14.73
C TRP A 153 -5.10 6.62 -13.42
N GLN A 154 -6.15 7.46 -13.44
CA GLN A 154 -7.01 7.74 -12.29
C GLN A 154 -7.72 6.49 -11.76
N THR A 155 -7.93 5.49 -12.62
CA THR A 155 -8.58 4.24 -12.22
C THR A 155 -7.81 3.47 -11.16
N ALA A 156 -6.48 3.51 -11.17
CA ALA A 156 -5.65 2.82 -10.18
C ALA A 156 -5.86 3.35 -8.75
N PRO A 157 -5.59 4.64 -8.46
CA PRO A 157 -5.82 5.18 -7.12
C PRO A 157 -7.29 5.09 -6.69
N ALA A 158 -8.25 5.21 -7.63
CA ALA A 158 -9.66 5.02 -7.32
C ALA A 158 -9.99 3.60 -6.84
N LEU A 159 -9.57 2.57 -7.60
CA LEU A 159 -9.82 1.17 -7.23
C LEU A 159 -9.08 0.76 -5.95
N ILE A 160 -7.85 1.22 -5.76
CA ILE A 160 -7.08 0.93 -4.55
C ILE A 160 -7.74 1.60 -3.34
N GLY A 161 -8.21 2.85 -3.48
CA GLY A 161 -8.99 3.52 -2.44
C GLY A 161 -10.23 2.72 -2.04
N VAL A 162 -10.96 2.18 -3.01
CA VAL A 162 -12.13 1.30 -2.77
C VAL A 162 -11.71 -0.01 -2.08
N LEU A 163 -10.63 -0.66 -2.52
CA LEU A 163 -10.12 -1.88 -1.89
C LEU A 163 -9.69 -1.64 -0.42
N CYS A 164 -9.11 -0.49 -0.12
CA CYS A 164 -8.78 -0.07 1.25
C CYS A 164 -10.04 0.10 2.10
N LEU A 165 -11.11 0.68 1.54
CA LEU A 165 -12.39 0.82 2.25
C LEU A 165 -13.11 -0.52 2.44
N LEU A 166 -12.98 -1.46 1.49
CA LEU A 166 -13.50 -2.83 1.64
C LEU A 166 -12.74 -3.66 2.68
N ALA A 167 -11.55 -3.22 3.08
CA ALA A 167 -10.77 -3.87 4.13
C ALA A 167 -11.21 -3.47 5.56
N LEU A 168 -12.10 -2.47 5.69
CA LEU A 168 -12.68 -1.98 6.95
C LEU A 168 -13.77 -2.92 7.50
#